data_AF-A0A920BC87-F1
#
_entry.id   AF-A0A920BC87-F1
#
_cell.length_a   1.000
_cell.length_b   1.000
_cell.length_c   1.000
_cell.angle_alpha   90.00
_cell.angle_beta   90.00
_cell.angle_gamma   90.00
#
_symmetry.space_group_name_H-M   'P 1'
#
loop_
_entity.id
_entity.type
_entity.pdbx_description
1 polymer ?
#
loop_
_entity_poly.entity_id
_entity_poly.type
_entity_poly.pdbx_seq_one_letter_code
_entity_poly.pdbx_strand_id
1 'polypeptide(L)'
;MAEEAAEEAKEESAEEAPAEENKAEATETPEAKTAQEKPKADEDLPLSVEEMFGIRLQPAFIERLSDKGKTWLAKAMINMLIADKVIDQSEMCYLEDALGLVNSDEERAALMETAKKREVTPMENLNTDRMYAGHFFYYLAMIVAADGKVKTSEVNYLMKICGKLGFPPRSAKDVLRWATDLVKLNKERGQMVDGFRHVSPVFAES
;
A
#
# COMPACT_ATOMS: atom_id res chain seq x y z
N MET A 1 38.79 45.11 40.14
CA MET A 1 39.30 45.43 41.49
C MET A 1 38.09 45.62 42.38
N ALA A 2 38.14 45.12 43.62
CA ALA A 2 37.08 45.22 44.64
C ALA A 2 35.74 44.52 44.27
N GLU A 3 34.99 43.89 45.17
CA GLU A 3 35.37 43.27 46.46
C GLU A 3 34.28 42.26 46.88
N GLU A 4 34.56 41.58 47.97
CA GLU A 4 33.80 40.64 48.81
C GLU A 4 32.44 41.21 49.31
N ALA A 5 31.55 40.53 50.05
CA ALA A 5 31.61 39.25 50.79
C ALA A 5 30.21 38.56 50.82
N ALA A 6 30.10 37.25 51.10
CA ALA A 6 29.61 36.63 52.37
C ALA A 6 28.20 37.08 52.83
N GLU A 7 27.28 36.20 53.24
CA GLU A 7 27.24 35.54 54.57
C GLU A 7 26.15 34.43 54.63
N GLU A 8 26.28 33.46 55.56
CA GLU A 8 25.36 32.32 55.76
C GLU A 8 24.42 32.50 56.97
N ALA A 9 23.19 31.96 56.90
CA ALA A 9 22.40 31.46 58.04
C ALA A 9 21.19 30.63 57.51
N LYS A 10 20.66 29.51 58.04
CA LYS A 10 20.90 28.52 59.12
C LYS A 10 19.58 28.30 59.91
N GLU A 11 19.12 27.03 59.97
CA GLU A 11 18.00 26.49 60.79
C GLU A 11 16.57 27.06 60.49
N GLU A 12 15.44 26.38 60.80
CA GLU A 12 15.15 25.35 61.80
C GLU A 12 14.10 24.29 61.34
N SER A 13 13.61 23.42 62.24
CA SER A 13 13.04 22.07 61.98
C SER A 13 11.56 21.87 62.38
N ALA A 14 11.10 20.60 62.41
CA ALA A 14 9.78 20.04 62.80
C ALA A 14 8.76 19.85 61.63
N GLU A 15 7.89 18.83 61.61
CA GLU A 15 7.39 17.95 62.70
C GLU A 15 7.19 16.48 62.25
N GLU A 16 6.89 15.59 63.20
CA GLU A 16 6.98 14.12 63.09
C GLU A 16 5.73 13.39 62.54
N ALA A 17 5.96 12.09 62.28
CA ALA A 17 5.05 11.03 61.85
C ALA A 17 3.92 10.69 62.86
N PRO A 18 3.05 9.68 62.60
CA PRO A 18 3.49 8.28 62.68
C PRO A 18 3.00 7.37 61.54
N ALA A 19 3.70 6.24 61.39
CA ALA A 19 3.25 5.08 60.62
C ALA A 19 2.50 4.09 61.52
N GLU A 20 1.73 3.18 60.91
CA GLU A 20 1.25 1.97 61.59
C GLU A 20 1.67 0.74 60.73
N GLU A 21 2.58 -0.07 61.26
CA GLU A 21 2.95 -1.37 60.69
C GLU A 21 1.92 -2.44 61.13
N ASN A 22 1.63 -3.39 60.24
CA ASN A 22 1.49 -4.78 60.69
C ASN A 22 1.88 -5.81 59.62
N LYS A 23 2.90 -6.61 59.95
CA LYS A 23 3.25 -7.92 59.37
C LYS A 23 2.25 -8.98 59.86
N ALA A 24 2.01 -10.15 59.27
CA ALA A 24 2.34 -10.80 57.98
C ALA A 24 1.29 -11.96 57.79
N GLU A 25 1.38 -13.01 56.96
CA GLU A 25 2.43 -13.59 56.10
C GLU A 25 1.76 -14.45 54.98
N ALA A 26 2.31 -15.62 54.65
CA ALA A 26 1.66 -16.75 53.94
C ALA A 26 1.12 -16.50 52.52
N THR A 27 2.04 -16.24 51.59
CA THR A 27 2.22 -17.01 50.34
C THR A 27 1.00 -17.66 49.66
N GLU A 28 0.60 -17.14 48.51
CA GLU A 28 0.30 -17.96 47.32
C GLU A 28 0.62 -17.17 46.04
N THR A 29 1.33 -17.79 45.10
CA THR A 29 1.78 -17.14 43.85
C THR A 29 0.90 -17.60 42.70
N PRO A 30 0.41 -16.67 41.86
CA PRO A 30 0.22 -16.96 40.45
C PRO A 30 1.02 -15.97 39.60
N GLU A 31 2.18 -16.40 39.11
CA GLU A 31 2.92 -15.65 38.09
C GLU A 31 2.24 -15.73 36.72
N ALA A 32 2.57 -14.72 35.90
CA ALA A 32 2.61 -14.76 34.44
C ALA A 32 1.28 -14.82 33.66
N LYS A 33 0.88 -13.60 33.26
CA LYS A 33 0.51 -13.24 31.89
C LYS A 33 -0.75 -13.90 31.32
N THR A 34 -1.81 -13.09 31.34
CA THR A 34 -2.79 -12.97 30.25
C THR A 34 -2.11 -12.79 28.89
N ALA A 35 -1.72 -13.91 28.27
CA ALA A 35 -1.63 -13.96 26.82
C ALA A 35 -3.06 -13.77 26.28
N GLN A 36 -3.37 -12.56 25.83
CA GLN A 36 -4.50 -12.35 24.94
C GLN A 36 -4.14 -13.06 23.64
N GLU A 37 -4.53 -14.34 23.53
CA GLU A 37 -4.53 -15.06 22.27
C GLU A 37 -5.37 -14.23 21.29
N LYS A 38 -4.72 -13.71 20.24
CA LYS A 38 -5.45 -13.03 19.16
C LYS A 38 -6.53 -14.01 18.66
N PRO A 39 -7.77 -13.55 18.42
CA PRO A 39 -8.79 -14.44 17.90
C PRO A 39 -8.28 -15.06 16.59
N LYS A 40 -8.25 -16.40 16.54
CA LYS A 40 -8.05 -17.18 15.32
C LYS A 40 -9.31 -17.07 14.46
N ALA A 41 -9.44 -15.92 13.79
CA ALA A 41 -10.30 -15.76 12.63
C ALA A 41 -9.42 -15.84 11.38
N ASP A 42 -9.96 -16.43 10.31
CA ASP A 42 -9.45 -16.42 8.93
C ASP A 42 -8.36 -17.43 8.52
N GLU A 43 -7.99 -18.44 9.33
CA GLU A 43 -7.11 -19.54 8.83
C GLU A 43 -7.80 -20.48 7.81
N ASP A 44 -9.14 -20.55 7.81
CA ASP A 44 -9.95 -21.40 6.90
C ASP A 44 -10.67 -20.61 5.77
N LEU A 45 -10.44 -19.29 5.64
CA LEU A 45 -11.00 -18.56 4.49
C LEU A 45 -10.22 -18.91 3.21
N PRO A 46 -10.91 -19.22 2.09
CA PRO A 46 -10.22 -19.45 0.84
C PRO A 46 -9.56 -18.16 0.37
N LEU A 47 -8.25 -18.23 0.09
CA LEU A 47 -7.48 -17.12 -0.50
C LEU A 47 -8.24 -16.50 -1.66
N SER A 48 -8.39 -15.17 -1.61
CA SER A 48 -9.08 -14.42 -2.63
C SER A 48 -8.33 -14.45 -3.97
N VAL A 49 -9.05 -14.13 -5.04
CA VAL A 49 -8.48 -14.01 -6.39
C VAL A 49 -7.37 -12.96 -6.43
N GLU A 50 -7.46 -11.89 -5.63
CA GLU A 50 -6.45 -10.83 -5.53
C GLU A 50 -5.21 -11.28 -4.73
N GLU A 51 -5.35 -12.13 -3.72
CA GLU A 51 -4.19 -12.70 -3.01
C GLU A 51 -3.39 -13.68 -3.87
N MET A 52 -4.06 -14.47 -4.72
CA MET A 52 -3.39 -15.46 -5.57
C MET A 52 -2.93 -14.89 -6.93
N PHE A 53 -3.62 -13.87 -7.47
CA PHE A 53 -3.39 -13.37 -8.83
C PHE A 53 -3.31 -11.84 -8.94
N GLY A 54 -3.27 -11.13 -7.81
CA GLY A 54 -3.08 -9.68 -7.78
C GLY A 54 -1.80 -9.26 -8.46
N ILE A 55 -1.84 -8.13 -9.18
CA ILE A 55 -0.67 -7.63 -9.90
C ILE A 55 0.27 -6.95 -8.89
N ARG A 56 1.53 -7.37 -8.83
CA ARG A 56 2.55 -6.75 -7.95
C ARG A 56 3.83 -6.45 -8.73
N LEU A 57 4.49 -5.34 -8.40
CA LEU A 57 5.79 -5.02 -8.99
C LEU A 57 6.89 -5.94 -8.45
N GLN A 58 7.62 -6.58 -9.37
CA GLN A 58 8.73 -7.47 -9.00
C GLN A 58 9.91 -6.66 -8.40
N PRO A 59 10.49 -7.05 -7.26
CA PRO A 59 11.59 -6.31 -6.63
C PRO A 59 12.77 -6.05 -7.58
N ALA A 60 13.19 -7.06 -8.34
CA ALA A 60 14.26 -6.96 -9.34
C ALA A 60 13.96 -6.03 -10.52
N PHE A 61 12.69 -5.63 -10.72
CA PHE A 61 12.31 -4.54 -11.65
C PHE A 61 12.44 -3.18 -10.96
N ILE A 62 11.94 -3.05 -9.73
CA ILE A 62 12.03 -1.82 -8.92
C ILE A 62 13.50 -1.41 -8.74
N GLU A 63 14.39 -2.35 -8.42
CA GLU A 63 15.83 -2.13 -8.25
C GLU A 63 16.52 -1.58 -9.51
N ARG A 64 15.97 -1.83 -10.71
CA ARG A 64 16.52 -1.36 -11.98
C ARG A 64 16.04 0.02 -12.40
N LEU A 65 14.99 0.54 -11.77
CA LEU A 65 14.49 1.88 -12.05
C LEU A 65 15.37 2.93 -11.35
N SER A 66 15.68 4.02 -12.04
CA SER A 66 16.19 5.21 -11.36
C SER A 66 15.15 5.73 -10.37
N ASP A 67 15.57 6.43 -9.31
CA ASP A 67 14.62 6.98 -8.33
C ASP A 67 13.62 7.95 -8.99
N LYS A 68 14.04 8.70 -10.01
CA LYS A 68 13.13 9.52 -10.83
C LYS A 68 12.09 8.67 -11.58
N GLY A 69 12.47 7.49 -12.06
CA GLY A 69 11.56 6.52 -12.68
C GLY A 69 10.57 5.93 -11.67
N LYS A 70 11.02 5.59 -10.47
CA LYS A 70 10.17 5.13 -9.36
C LYS A 70 9.16 6.20 -8.96
N THR A 71 9.60 7.43 -8.68
CA THR A 71 8.74 8.57 -8.33
C THR A 71 7.77 8.90 -9.47
N TRP A 72 8.18 8.80 -10.74
CA TRP A 72 7.28 8.99 -11.88
C TRP A 72 6.21 7.90 -11.95
N LEU A 73 6.58 6.62 -11.80
CA LEU A 73 5.64 5.50 -11.82
C LEU A 73 4.66 5.57 -10.64
N ALA A 74 5.16 5.84 -9.43
CA ALA A 74 4.34 6.02 -8.24
C ALA A 74 3.28 7.13 -8.44
N LYS A 75 3.68 8.31 -8.94
CA LYS A 75 2.75 9.40 -9.29
C LYS A 75 1.74 8.97 -10.35
N ALA A 76 2.15 8.19 -11.35
CA ALA A 76 1.25 7.68 -12.38
C ALA A 76 0.22 6.69 -11.84
N MET A 77 0.62 5.83 -10.89
CA MET A 77 -0.26 4.88 -10.19
C MET A 77 -1.29 5.62 -9.33
N ILE A 78 -0.86 6.52 -8.43
CA ILE A 78 -1.77 7.31 -7.58
C ILE A 78 -2.80 8.07 -8.42
N ASN A 79 -2.34 8.72 -9.50
CA ASN A 79 -3.21 9.47 -10.40
C ASN A 79 -4.17 8.58 -11.22
N MET A 80 -3.83 7.30 -11.45
CA MET A 80 -4.76 6.33 -12.03
C MET A 80 -5.85 5.95 -11.02
N LEU A 81 -5.44 5.56 -9.81
CA LEU A 81 -6.34 5.11 -8.75
C LEU A 81 -7.38 6.19 -8.39
N ILE A 82 -6.99 7.47 -8.32
CA ILE A 82 -7.93 8.56 -8.03
C ILE A 82 -8.67 9.12 -9.26
N ALA A 83 -8.53 8.51 -10.45
CA ALA A 83 -9.09 9.06 -11.69
C ALA A 83 -10.63 9.14 -11.66
N ASP A 84 -11.31 8.20 -10.99
CA ASP A 84 -12.77 8.15 -10.82
C ASP A 84 -13.27 8.82 -9.52
N LYS A 85 -12.36 9.35 -8.69
CA LYS A 85 -12.60 9.93 -7.36
C LYS A 85 -13.04 8.93 -6.28
N VAL A 86 -12.78 7.65 -6.44
CA VAL A 86 -12.91 6.60 -5.42
C VAL A 86 -11.56 5.90 -5.27
N ILE A 87 -11.30 5.31 -4.11
CA ILE A 87 -10.31 4.23 -3.97
C ILE A 87 -11.05 3.19 -3.15
N ASP A 88 -11.22 1.98 -3.68
CA ASP A 88 -11.87 0.88 -2.98
C ASP A 88 -10.87 -0.03 -2.25
N GLN A 89 -11.38 -1.01 -1.50
CA GLN A 89 -10.55 -1.88 -0.67
C GLN A 89 -9.68 -2.85 -1.51
N SER A 90 -10.09 -3.20 -2.73
CA SER A 90 -9.28 -3.99 -3.65
C SER A 90 -8.14 -3.17 -4.27
N GLU A 91 -8.35 -1.87 -4.44
CA GLU A 91 -7.35 -0.93 -4.96
C GLU A 91 -6.26 -0.54 -3.94
N MET A 92 -6.48 -0.80 -2.64
CA MET A 92 -5.53 -0.45 -1.57
C MET A 92 -4.14 -1.08 -1.75
N CYS A 93 -4.05 -2.28 -2.31
CA CYS A 93 -2.75 -2.93 -2.57
C CYS A 93 -1.92 -2.18 -3.63
N TYR A 94 -2.56 -1.57 -4.63
CA TYR A 94 -1.87 -0.75 -5.64
C TYR A 94 -1.44 0.61 -5.08
N LEU A 95 -2.18 1.15 -4.11
CA LEU A 95 -1.76 2.31 -3.32
C LEU A 95 -0.52 1.99 -2.48
N GLU A 96 -0.49 0.83 -1.82
CA GLU A 96 0.68 0.36 -1.05
C GLU A 96 1.91 0.14 -1.95
N ASP A 97 1.76 -0.52 -3.10
CA ASP A 97 2.85 -0.68 -4.10
C ASP A 97 3.38 0.69 -4.57
N ALA A 98 2.51 1.68 -4.81
CA ALA A 98 2.92 3.04 -5.21
C ALA A 98 3.73 3.76 -4.13
N LEU A 99 3.38 3.58 -2.85
CA LEU A 99 4.11 4.15 -1.72
C LEU A 99 5.42 3.39 -1.45
N GLY A 100 5.45 2.09 -1.72
CA GLY A 100 6.64 1.25 -1.64
C GLY A 100 7.74 1.63 -2.64
N LEU A 101 7.38 2.20 -3.80
CA LEU A 101 8.32 2.64 -4.83
C LEU A 101 9.22 3.82 -4.41
N VAL A 102 8.73 4.72 -3.56
CA VAL A 102 9.45 5.95 -3.15
C VAL A 102 10.23 5.73 -1.85
N ASN A 103 11.45 6.27 -1.80
CA ASN A 103 12.39 6.03 -0.70
C ASN A 103 12.30 7.09 0.43
N SER A 104 11.69 8.25 0.17
CA SER A 104 11.58 9.38 1.10
C SER A 104 10.20 9.42 1.77
N ASP A 105 10.17 9.71 3.06
CA ASP A 105 8.92 9.89 3.81
C ASP A 105 8.16 11.13 3.35
N GLU A 106 8.87 12.17 2.88
CA GLU A 106 8.27 13.36 2.27
C GLU A 106 7.57 13.04 0.93
N GLU A 107 8.20 12.21 0.09
CA GLU A 107 7.56 11.72 -1.15
C GLU A 107 6.33 10.86 -0.83
N ARG A 108 6.43 9.95 0.15
CA ARG A 108 5.29 9.13 0.62
C ARG A 108 4.15 9.99 1.14
N ALA A 109 4.46 11.00 1.95
CA ALA A 109 3.47 11.94 2.48
C ALA A 109 2.77 12.73 1.36
N ALA A 110 3.51 13.22 0.37
CA ALA A 110 2.95 13.96 -0.77
C ALA A 110 2.06 13.08 -1.67
N LEU A 111 2.43 11.81 -1.90
CA LEU A 111 1.58 10.84 -2.60
C LEU A 111 0.31 10.54 -1.81
N MET A 112 0.41 10.34 -0.49
CA MET A 112 -0.75 10.14 0.39
C MET A 112 -1.66 11.37 0.46
N GLU A 113 -1.12 12.58 0.46
CA GLU A 113 -1.91 13.81 0.40
C GLU A 113 -2.68 13.90 -0.93
N THR A 114 -2.03 13.56 -2.05
CA THR A 114 -2.64 13.50 -3.38
C THR A 114 -3.78 12.47 -3.41
N ALA A 115 -3.55 11.27 -2.87
CA ALA A 115 -4.56 10.22 -2.75
C ALA A 115 -5.77 10.67 -1.91
N LYS A 116 -5.53 11.33 -0.76
CA LYS A 116 -6.57 11.86 0.13
C LYS A 116 -7.40 12.98 -0.51
N LYS A 117 -6.75 13.92 -1.20
CA LYS A 117 -7.43 14.99 -1.97
C LYS A 117 -8.20 14.45 -3.17
N ARG A 118 -7.81 13.28 -3.68
CA ARG A 118 -8.35 12.66 -4.89
C ARG A 118 -8.22 13.56 -6.12
N GLU A 119 -7.19 14.41 -6.16
CA GLU A 119 -6.93 15.36 -7.24
C GLU A 119 -5.81 14.84 -8.14
N VAL A 120 -6.15 14.53 -9.40
CA VAL A 120 -5.18 14.09 -10.40
C VAL A 120 -4.17 15.21 -10.65
N THR A 121 -2.92 14.95 -10.28
CA THR A 121 -1.82 15.91 -10.42
C THR A 121 -1.28 15.95 -11.86
N PRO A 122 -0.77 17.10 -12.34
CA PRO A 122 -0.13 17.18 -13.63
C PRO A 122 1.13 16.29 -13.71
N MET A 123 1.19 15.43 -14.72
CA MET A 123 2.35 14.58 -14.98
C MET A 123 3.33 15.25 -15.94
N GLU A 124 4.62 15.19 -15.63
CA GLU A 124 5.70 15.50 -16.56
C GLU A 124 5.89 14.36 -17.59
N ASN A 125 6.64 14.63 -18.66
CA ASN A 125 7.02 13.59 -19.61
C ASN A 125 8.06 12.65 -18.98
N LEU A 126 7.95 11.35 -19.27
CA LEU A 126 8.91 10.34 -18.82
C LEU A 126 10.23 10.53 -19.57
N ASN A 127 11.17 11.25 -18.94
CA ASN A 127 12.49 11.56 -19.49
C ASN A 127 13.59 10.58 -19.02
N THR A 128 13.34 9.82 -17.94
CA THR A 128 14.22 8.74 -17.46
C THR A 128 13.63 7.37 -17.80
N ASP A 129 14.39 6.29 -17.65
CA ASP A 129 13.89 4.90 -17.66
C ASP A 129 13.06 4.52 -18.90
N ARG A 130 13.23 5.23 -20.02
CA ARG A 130 12.33 5.19 -21.18
C ARG A 130 12.21 3.82 -21.86
N MET A 131 13.20 2.94 -21.68
CA MET A 131 13.13 1.53 -22.10
C MET A 131 11.97 0.76 -21.43
N TYR A 132 11.53 1.21 -20.25
CA TYR A 132 10.42 0.63 -19.49
C TYR A 132 9.09 1.34 -19.72
N ALA A 133 9.02 2.39 -20.57
CA ALA A 133 7.79 3.14 -20.82
C ALA A 133 6.61 2.25 -21.25
N GLY A 134 6.87 1.22 -22.06
CA GLY A 134 5.86 0.23 -22.46
C GLY A 134 5.38 -0.64 -21.29
N HIS A 135 6.31 -1.08 -20.43
CA HIS A 135 6.00 -1.84 -19.22
C HIS A 135 5.15 -1.01 -18.26
N PHE A 136 5.48 0.27 -18.04
CA PHE A 136 4.66 1.19 -17.25
C PHE A 136 3.25 1.34 -17.85
N PHE A 137 3.12 1.44 -19.17
CA PHE A 137 1.81 1.62 -19.80
C PHE A 137 0.89 0.41 -19.60
N TYR A 138 1.41 -0.79 -19.84
CA TYR A 138 0.66 -2.03 -19.64
C TYR A 138 0.41 -2.31 -18.15
N TYR A 139 1.33 -1.95 -17.25
CA TYR A 139 1.13 -2.05 -15.80
C TYR A 139 -0.01 -1.14 -15.31
N LEU A 140 -0.05 0.12 -15.75
CA LEU A 140 -1.17 1.02 -15.47
C LEU A 140 -2.50 0.49 -16.05
N ALA A 141 -2.46 -0.17 -17.20
CA ALA A 141 -3.63 -0.80 -17.81
C ALA A 141 -4.07 -2.11 -17.09
N MET A 142 -3.16 -2.81 -16.41
CA MET A 142 -3.50 -3.93 -15.52
C MET A 142 -4.24 -3.46 -14.28
N ILE A 143 -3.83 -2.34 -13.67
CA ILE A 143 -4.57 -1.72 -12.54
C ILE A 143 -6.01 -1.40 -12.96
N VAL A 144 -6.19 -0.79 -14.13
CA VAL A 144 -7.52 -0.49 -14.72
C VAL A 144 -8.36 -1.75 -15.03
N ALA A 145 -7.74 -2.92 -15.09
CA ALA A 145 -8.44 -4.19 -15.32
C ALA A 145 -8.71 -4.98 -14.02
N ALA A 146 -8.20 -4.52 -12.87
CA ALA A 146 -8.21 -5.28 -11.61
C ALA A 146 -9.63 -5.43 -11.01
N ASP A 147 -10.43 -4.35 -10.99
CA ASP A 147 -11.82 -4.37 -10.49
C ASP A 147 -12.81 -5.06 -11.46
N GLY A 148 -12.33 -5.48 -12.63
CA GLY A 148 -13.11 -6.09 -13.70
C GLY A 148 -13.99 -5.12 -14.49
N LYS A 149 -13.79 -3.80 -14.42
CA LYS A 149 -14.62 -2.77 -15.07
C LYS A 149 -13.79 -1.55 -15.50
N VAL A 150 -13.47 -1.47 -16.78
CA VAL A 150 -12.80 -0.27 -17.33
C VAL A 150 -13.74 0.95 -17.33
N LYS A 151 -13.46 1.95 -16.48
CA LYS A 151 -14.27 3.17 -16.29
C LYS A 151 -13.85 4.28 -17.24
N THR A 152 -14.77 5.20 -17.56
CA THR A 152 -14.51 6.32 -18.50
C THR A 152 -13.42 7.29 -18.00
N SER A 153 -13.30 7.46 -16.69
CA SER A 153 -12.23 8.21 -16.01
C SER A 153 -10.84 7.64 -16.29
N GLU A 154 -10.67 6.33 -16.09
CA GLU A 154 -9.43 5.58 -16.32
C GLU A 154 -9.06 5.58 -17.81
N VAL A 155 -10.02 5.39 -18.72
CA VAL A 155 -9.84 5.55 -20.17
C VAL A 155 -9.26 6.92 -20.48
N ASN A 156 -9.87 7.99 -19.94
CA ASN A 156 -9.41 9.35 -20.15
C ASN A 156 -8.00 9.59 -19.57
N TYR A 157 -7.64 8.92 -18.47
CA TYR A 157 -6.30 9.00 -17.90
C TYR A 157 -5.26 8.21 -18.72
N LEU A 158 -5.56 6.97 -19.15
CA LEU A 158 -4.73 6.18 -20.07
C LEU A 158 -4.44 6.94 -21.38
N MET A 159 -5.44 7.61 -21.95
CA MET A 159 -5.28 8.46 -23.13
C MET A 159 -4.33 9.65 -22.88
N LYS A 160 -4.37 10.26 -21.68
CA LYS A 160 -3.48 11.38 -21.30
C LYS A 160 -2.04 10.91 -21.03
N ILE A 161 -1.87 9.83 -20.25
CA ILE A 161 -0.55 9.33 -19.84
C ILE A 161 0.24 8.75 -21.02
N CYS A 162 -0.44 8.25 -22.06
CA CYS A 162 0.14 7.80 -23.32
C CYS A 162 1.12 8.83 -23.93
N GLY A 163 0.72 10.10 -24.00
CA GLY A 163 1.57 11.18 -24.52
C GLY A 163 2.74 11.49 -23.59
N LYS A 164 2.57 11.35 -22.27
CA LYS A 164 3.62 11.56 -21.27
C LYS A 164 4.68 10.46 -21.29
N LEU A 165 4.31 9.24 -21.65
CA LEU A 165 5.21 8.12 -21.93
C LEU A 165 5.94 8.25 -23.29
N GLY A 166 5.55 9.22 -24.12
CA GLY A 166 6.13 9.48 -25.44
C GLY A 166 5.59 8.57 -26.55
N PHE A 167 4.40 7.98 -26.37
CA PHE A 167 3.76 7.13 -27.38
C PHE A 167 2.75 7.92 -28.24
N PRO A 168 2.53 7.51 -29.50
CA PRO A 168 1.51 8.11 -30.36
C PRO A 168 0.09 7.76 -29.83
N PRO A 169 -0.93 8.63 -30.02
CA PRO A 169 -2.28 8.41 -29.47
C PRO A 169 -2.97 7.10 -29.87
N ARG A 170 -2.51 6.43 -30.94
CA ARG A 170 -3.00 5.11 -31.33
C ARG A 170 -2.65 4.03 -30.29
N SER A 171 -1.46 4.11 -29.67
CA SER A 171 -1.01 3.13 -28.68
C SER A 171 -1.95 3.00 -27.48
N ALA A 172 -2.56 4.11 -27.04
CA ALA A 172 -3.57 4.08 -25.99
C ALA A 172 -4.81 3.26 -26.35
N LYS A 173 -5.23 3.24 -27.63
CA LYS A 173 -6.35 2.41 -28.10
C LYS A 173 -6.00 0.93 -28.10
N ASP A 174 -4.77 0.58 -28.46
CA ASP A 174 -4.29 -0.80 -28.44
C ASP A 174 -4.14 -1.34 -27.00
N VAL A 175 -3.63 -0.51 -26.08
CA VAL A 175 -3.54 -0.83 -24.65
C VAL A 175 -4.92 -0.94 -23.99
N LEU A 176 -5.86 -0.04 -24.33
CA LEU A 176 -7.24 -0.10 -23.83
C LEU A 176 -8.00 -1.34 -24.30
N ARG A 177 -7.82 -1.73 -25.58
CA ARG A 177 -8.37 -3.00 -26.09
C ARG A 177 -7.83 -4.17 -25.27
N TRP A 178 -6.51 -4.21 -25.06
CA TRP A 178 -5.87 -5.27 -24.27
C TRP A 178 -6.37 -5.34 -22.83
N ALA A 179 -6.56 -4.19 -22.14
CA ALA A 179 -7.15 -4.18 -20.80
C ALA A 179 -8.59 -4.72 -20.78
N THR A 180 -9.38 -4.40 -21.81
CA THR A 180 -10.75 -4.93 -21.98
C THR A 180 -10.74 -6.45 -22.21
N ASP A 181 -9.80 -6.95 -23.01
CA ASP A 181 -9.61 -8.39 -23.24
C ASP A 181 -9.16 -9.10 -21.95
N LEU A 182 -8.28 -8.48 -21.16
CA LEU A 182 -7.84 -9.00 -19.85
C LEU A 182 -9.00 -9.10 -18.85
N VAL A 183 -9.87 -8.08 -18.74
CA VAL A 183 -11.08 -8.13 -17.91
C VAL A 183 -11.97 -9.32 -18.32
N LYS A 184 -12.15 -9.54 -19.62
CA LYS A 184 -12.93 -10.68 -20.13
C LYS A 184 -12.30 -12.02 -19.73
N LEU A 185 -11.00 -12.20 -19.94
CA LEU A 185 -10.27 -13.42 -19.58
C LEU A 185 -10.30 -13.68 -18.06
N ASN A 186 -10.15 -12.64 -17.24
CA ASN A 186 -10.23 -12.73 -15.78
C ASN A 186 -11.60 -13.24 -15.32
N LYS A 187 -12.68 -12.76 -15.95
CA LYS A 187 -14.06 -13.22 -15.71
C LYS A 187 -14.29 -14.66 -16.16
N GLU A 188 -13.84 -15.04 -17.35
CA GLU A 188 -13.95 -16.41 -17.87
C GLU A 188 -13.22 -17.40 -16.95
N ARG A 189 -11.99 -17.08 -16.54
CA ARG A 189 -11.22 -17.85 -15.55
C ARG A 189 -11.97 -17.96 -14.22
N GLY A 190 -12.54 -16.87 -13.71
CA GLY A 190 -13.33 -16.90 -12.47
C GLY A 190 -14.50 -17.89 -12.55
N GLN A 191 -15.26 -17.87 -13.65
CA GLN A 191 -16.35 -18.81 -13.90
C GLN A 191 -15.86 -20.27 -13.99
N MET A 192 -14.68 -20.52 -14.57
CA MET A 192 -14.09 -21.87 -14.61
C MET A 192 -13.66 -22.35 -13.23
N VAL A 193 -13.00 -21.49 -12.42
CA VAL A 193 -12.60 -21.80 -11.04
C VAL A 193 -13.84 -22.10 -10.17
N ASP A 194 -14.90 -21.31 -10.30
CA ASP A 194 -16.16 -21.56 -9.60
C ASP A 194 -16.81 -22.89 -10.03
N GLY A 195 -16.71 -23.24 -11.31
CA GLY A 195 -17.15 -24.55 -11.82
C GLY A 195 -16.45 -25.74 -11.15
N PHE A 196 -15.16 -25.60 -10.80
CA PHE A 196 -14.43 -26.65 -10.09
C PHE A 196 -14.85 -26.84 -8.62
N ARG A 197 -15.57 -25.88 -7.99
CA ARG A 197 -16.10 -26.07 -6.62
C ARG A 197 -17.06 -27.26 -6.49
N HIS A 198 -17.63 -27.70 -7.61
CA HIS A 198 -18.56 -28.83 -7.68
C HIS A 198 -17.91 -30.12 -8.24
N VAL A 199 -16.60 -30.11 -8.50
CA VAL A 199 -15.83 -31.24 -9.00
C VAL A 199 -14.87 -31.70 -7.91
N SER A 200 -15.10 -32.88 -7.33
CA SER A 200 -14.15 -33.47 -6.39
C SER A 200 -12.84 -33.79 -7.11
N PRO A 201 -11.69 -33.21 -6.72
CA PRO A 201 -10.41 -33.54 -7.33
C PRO A 201 -10.01 -34.95 -6.90
N VAL A 202 -10.14 -35.89 -7.83
CA VAL A 202 -9.63 -37.26 -7.69
C VAL A 202 -8.27 -37.36 -8.35
N PHE A 203 -7.29 -37.94 -7.65
CA PHE A 203 -6.00 -38.28 -8.24
C PHE A 203 -6.21 -39.37 -9.30
N ALA A 204 -5.50 -39.27 -10.42
CA ALA A 204 -5.39 -40.38 -11.35
C ALA A 204 -4.56 -41.50 -10.68
N GLU A 205 -4.97 -42.75 -10.84
CA GLU A 205 -4.10 -43.88 -10.50
C GLU A 205 -2.89 -43.90 -11.45
N SER A 206 -1.71 -44.08 -10.88
CA SER A 206 -0.40 -43.98 -11.54
C SER A 206 0.08 -45.31 -12.15
#